data_AF-A0A2M9EBX4-F1
#
_entry.id   AF-A0A2M9EBX4-F1
#
_cell.length_a   1.000
_cell.length_b   1.000
_cell.length_c   1.000
_cell.angle_alpha   90.00
_cell.angle_beta   90.00
_cell.angle_gamma   90.00
#
_symmetry.space_group_name_H-M   'P 1'
#
loop_
_entity.id
_entity.type
_entity.pdbx_description
1 polymer ?
#
loop_
_entity_poly.entity_id
_entity_poly.type
_entity_poly.pdbx_seq_one_letter_code
_entity_poly.pdbx_strand_id
1 'polypeptide(L)'
;MLDLFMRVHSLRAQGAKITLLLDDGFGDEDRDMAMAQTILSAKEQSPEAIIIGLFGSFHSSESPGRERYPHQAIGYRLRALQPLTVYVNYTGWAWGCTPSACGVIRVGVVSPDAEFFKYIPGDEGEIDHAHDGVVNLPKITASPPARYLVRTN
;
A
#
# COMPACT_ATOMS: atom_id res chain seq x y z
N MET A 1 8.80 -4.63 -5.17
CA MET A 1 7.67 -5.05 -6.04
C MET A 1 7.94 -6.33 -6.81
N LEU A 2 9.08 -6.52 -7.48
CA LEU A 2 9.36 -7.76 -8.23
C LEU A 2 9.26 -9.02 -7.35
N ASP A 3 9.88 -9.02 -6.17
CA ASP A 3 9.84 -10.17 -5.25
C ASP A 3 8.41 -10.51 -4.80
N LEU A 4 7.55 -9.50 -4.62
CA LEU A 4 6.14 -9.70 -4.31
C LEU A 4 5.42 -10.42 -5.46
N PHE A 5 5.62 -9.96 -6.70
CA PHE A 5 5.06 -10.65 -7.88
C PHE A 5 5.55 -12.08 -7.99
N MET A 6 6.86 -12.31 -7.85
CA MET A 6 7.45 -13.64 -7.88
C MET A 6 6.86 -14.54 -6.80
N ARG A 7 6.68 -14.01 -5.58
CA ARG A 7 6.06 -14.75 -4.49
C ARG A 7 4.61 -15.12 -4.80
N VAL A 8 3.82 -14.19 -5.34
CA VAL A 8 2.42 -14.46 -5.73
C VAL A 8 2.34 -15.50 -6.84
N HIS A 9 3.23 -15.44 -7.84
CA HIS A 9 3.31 -16.47 -8.88
C HIS A 9 3.64 -17.85 -8.30
N SER A 10 4.60 -17.93 -7.37
CA SER A 10 4.92 -19.18 -6.69
C SER A 10 3.72 -19.73 -5.91
N LEU A 11 2.96 -18.89 -5.22
CA LEU A 11 1.78 -19.31 -4.46
C LEU A 11 0.67 -19.80 -5.40
N ARG A 12 0.43 -19.13 -6.52
CA ARG A 12 -0.52 -19.59 -7.56
C ARG A 12 -0.12 -20.95 -8.13
N ALA A 13 1.16 -21.16 -8.40
CA ALA A 13 1.67 -22.45 -8.88
C ALA A 13 1.47 -23.59 -7.86
N GLN A 14 1.35 -23.25 -6.57
CA GLN A 14 1.04 -24.17 -5.48
C GLN A 14 -0.48 -24.35 -5.26
N GLY A 15 -1.32 -23.76 -6.12
CA GLY A 15 -2.78 -23.87 -6.06
C GLY A 15 -3.49 -22.78 -5.26
N ALA A 16 -2.78 -21.76 -4.77
CA ALA A 16 -3.43 -20.64 -4.09
C ALA A 16 -4.32 -19.84 -5.06
N LYS A 17 -5.58 -19.62 -4.68
CA LYS A 17 -6.55 -18.82 -5.43
C LYS A 17 -6.34 -17.33 -5.17
N ILE A 18 -5.32 -16.76 -5.80
CA ILE A 18 -4.96 -15.34 -5.64
C ILE A 18 -5.21 -14.60 -6.96
N THR A 19 -5.97 -13.51 -6.92
CA THR A 19 -6.10 -12.57 -8.03
C THR A 19 -5.27 -11.32 -7.72
N LEU A 20 -4.58 -10.77 -8.71
CA LEU A 20 -3.80 -9.55 -8.58
C LEU A 20 -4.54 -8.45 -9.32
N LEU A 21 -4.89 -7.38 -8.61
CA LEU A 21 -5.45 -6.17 -9.16
C LEU A 21 -4.34 -5.13 -9.15
N LEU A 22 -3.97 -4.63 -10.33
CA LEU A 22 -3.02 -3.54 -10.49
C LEU A 22 -3.83 -2.33 -10.89
N ASP A 23 -3.96 -1.40 -9.97
CA ASP A 23 -4.70 -0.17 -10.19
C ASP A 23 -3.94 0.98 -9.54
N ASP A 24 -3.85 2.06 -10.29
CA ASP A 24 -3.22 3.31 -9.87
C ASP A 24 -4.17 4.50 -10.09
N GLY A 25 -5.40 4.28 -10.58
CA GLY A 25 -6.36 5.33 -10.95
C GLY A 25 -5.78 6.38 -11.92
N PHE A 26 -4.76 6.00 -12.69
CA PHE A 26 -3.93 6.95 -13.43
C PHE A 26 -4.74 7.55 -14.58
N GLY A 27 -4.89 8.89 -14.55
CA GLY A 27 -5.64 9.64 -15.56
C GLY A 27 -7.05 10.05 -15.14
N ASP A 28 -7.52 9.60 -13.97
CA ASP A 28 -8.79 10.04 -13.40
C ASP A 28 -8.65 11.33 -12.60
N GLU A 29 -9.64 12.22 -12.70
CA GLU A 29 -9.72 13.45 -11.90
C GLU A 29 -9.82 13.14 -10.40
N ASP A 30 -10.42 11.99 -10.05
CA ASP A 30 -10.49 11.45 -8.69
C ASP A 30 -9.92 10.03 -8.65
N ARG A 31 -8.59 9.97 -8.71
CA ARG A 31 -7.79 8.74 -8.66
C ARG A 31 -8.19 7.79 -7.52
N ASP A 32 -8.47 8.32 -6.33
CA ASP A 32 -8.87 7.52 -5.16
C ASP A 32 -10.27 6.91 -5.30
N MET A 33 -11.19 7.62 -5.96
CA MET A 33 -12.50 7.07 -6.28
C MET A 33 -12.38 5.88 -7.25
N ALA A 34 -11.59 6.01 -8.32
CA ALA A 34 -11.40 4.94 -9.30
C ALA A 34 -10.84 3.67 -8.64
N MET A 35 -9.78 3.81 -7.83
CA MET A 35 -9.21 2.67 -7.10
C MET A 35 -10.21 2.04 -6.12
N ALA A 36 -11.02 2.85 -5.43
CA ALA A 36 -12.05 2.33 -4.52
C ALA A 36 -13.13 1.53 -5.28
N GLN A 37 -13.55 1.99 -6.47
CA GLN A 37 -14.51 1.28 -7.31
C GLN A 37 -13.97 -0.08 -7.77
N THR A 38 -12.71 -0.16 -8.18
CA THR A 38 -12.06 -1.44 -8.52
C THR A 38 -12.16 -2.45 -7.38
N ILE A 39 -11.93 -2.01 -6.14
CA ILE A 39 -12.01 -2.87 -4.95
C ILE A 39 -13.46 -3.29 -4.65
N LEU A 40 -14.41 -2.36 -4.75
CA LEU A 40 -15.84 -2.64 -4.56
C LEU A 40 -16.34 -3.65 -5.59
N SER A 41 -16.04 -3.45 -6.87
CA SER A 41 -16.42 -4.39 -7.93
C SER A 41 -15.77 -5.77 -7.74
N ALA A 42 -14.51 -5.83 -7.28
CA ALA A 42 -13.87 -7.11 -6.96
C ALA A 42 -14.57 -7.82 -5.79
N LYS A 43 -15.00 -7.08 -4.76
CA LYS A 43 -15.75 -7.64 -3.62
C LYS A 43 -17.14 -8.10 -4.03
N GLU A 44 -17.82 -7.38 -4.92
CA GLU A 44 -19.12 -7.80 -5.47
C GLU A 44 -19.02 -9.10 -6.29
N GLN A 45 -17.98 -9.24 -7.11
CA GLN A 45 -17.74 -10.45 -7.91
C GLN A 45 -17.28 -11.64 -7.06
N SER A 46 -16.71 -11.39 -5.89
CA SER A 46 -16.23 -12.44 -4.97
C SER A 46 -16.45 -12.02 -3.52
N PRO A 47 -17.69 -12.13 -3.00
CA PRO A 47 -18.03 -11.66 -1.65
C PRO A 47 -17.21 -12.31 -0.54
N GLU A 48 -16.78 -13.55 -0.73
CA GLU A 48 -15.95 -14.30 0.24
C GLU A 48 -14.45 -14.00 0.12
N ALA A 49 -14.03 -13.19 -0.86
CA ALA A 49 -12.62 -12.87 -1.04
C ALA A 49 -12.11 -11.97 0.11
N ILE A 50 -10.92 -12.31 0.59
CA ILE A 50 -10.11 -11.43 1.44
C ILE A 50 -9.29 -10.55 0.50
N ILE A 51 -9.44 -9.24 0.63
CA ILE A 51 -8.72 -8.25 -0.16
C ILE A 51 -7.57 -7.71 0.69
N ILE A 52 -6.34 -7.82 0.18
CA ILE A 52 -5.15 -7.21 0.78
C ILE A 52 -4.74 -6.06 -0.13
N GLY A 53 -4.91 -4.84 0.35
CA GLY A 53 -4.52 -3.62 -0.35
C GLY A 53 -3.13 -3.16 0.05
N LEU A 54 -2.32 -2.77 -0.93
CA LEU A 54 -1.01 -2.16 -0.71
C LEU A 54 -1.03 -0.75 -1.29
N PHE A 55 -1.31 0.24 -0.45
CA PHE A 55 -1.46 1.64 -0.84
C PHE A 55 -0.44 2.53 -0.13
N GLY A 56 -0.17 3.69 -0.70
CA GLY A 56 0.52 4.75 0.04
C GLY A 56 -0.33 5.19 1.24
N SER A 57 0.31 5.58 2.34
CA SER A 57 -0.38 5.89 3.60
C SER A 57 -1.45 6.99 3.48
N PHE A 58 -1.27 7.92 2.55
CA PHE A 58 -2.28 8.93 2.26
C PHE A 58 -3.57 8.31 1.68
N HIS A 59 -3.43 7.36 0.75
CA HIS A 59 -4.56 6.69 0.08
C HIS A 59 -5.27 5.69 0.99
N SER A 60 -4.57 5.05 1.93
CA SER A 60 -5.18 4.14 2.89
C SER A 60 -5.87 4.84 4.07
N SER A 61 -5.74 6.17 4.18
CA SER A 61 -6.31 6.95 5.28
C SER A 61 -7.84 6.84 5.34
N GLU A 62 -8.35 6.68 6.57
CA GLU A 62 -9.77 6.74 6.89
C GLU A 62 -10.25 8.14 7.27
N SER A 63 -9.41 9.16 7.09
CA SER A 63 -9.86 10.54 7.33
C SER A 63 -10.74 11.02 6.17
N PRO A 64 -11.86 11.71 6.45
CA PRO A 64 -12.52 12.51 5.43
C PRO A 64 -11.51 13.58 4.98
N GLY A 65 -11.31 13.77 3.68
CA GLY A 65 -10.27 14.64 3.10
C GLY A 65 -10.15 16.02 3.77
N ARG A 66 -8.99 16.67 3.61
CA ARG A 66 -8.69 17.98 4.25
C ARG A 66 -9.05 19.13 3.33
N GLU A 67 -9.19 20.34 3.84
CA GLU A 67 -9.51 21.54 3.03
C GLU A 67 -8.54 21.73 1.82
N ARG A 68 -7.25 21.46 2.02
CA ARG A 68 -6.23 21.52 0.95
C ARG A 68 -6.24 20.31 0.00
N TYR A 69 -6.85 19.21 0.41
CA TYR A 69 -6.94 17.95 -0.33
C TYR A 69 -8.34 17.36 -0.12
N PRO A 70 -9.38 17.94 -0.76
CA PRO A 70 -10.78 17.62 -0.46
C PRO A 70 -11.18 16.22 -0.94
N HIS A 71 -10.40 15.64 -1.85
CA HIS A 71 -10.60 14.27 -2.30
C HIS A 71 -10.47 13.30 -1.13
N GLN A 72 -11.43 12.37 -1.06
CA GLN A 72 -11.43 11.34 -0.04
C GLN A 72 -10.49 10.21 -0.46
N ALA A 73 -9.62 9.80 0.46
CA ALA A 73 -8.76 8.65 0.29
C ALA A 73 -9.57 7.34 0.14
N ILE A 74 -8.96 6.30 -0.43
CA ILE A 74 -9.57 4.98 -0.59
C ILE A 74 -10.07 4.45 0.77
N GLY A 75 -9.26 4.57 1.83
CA GLY A 75 -9.62 4.08 3.17
C GLY A 75 -10.97 4.61 3.64
N TYR A 76 -11.15 5.94 3.58
CA TYR A 76 -12.43 6.58 3.91
C TYR A 76 -13.57 6.10 3.00
N ARG A 77 -13.34 5.96 1.69
CA ARG A 77 -14.38 5.52 0.73
C ARG A 77 -14.83 4.09 0.99
N LEU A 78 -13.93 3.24 1.47
CA LEU A 78 -14.21 1.83 1.75
C LEU A 78 -14.68 1.56 3.19
N ARG A 79 -14.84 2.58 4.04
CA ARG A 79 -15.22 2.42 5.46
C ARG A 79 -16.48 1.57 5.71
N ALA A 80 -17.42 1.55 4.75
CA ALA A 80 -18.61 0.71 4.84
C ALA A 80 -18.29 -0.80 4.82
N LEU A 81 -17.14 -1.19 4.25
CA LEU A 81 -16.61 -2.55 4.31
C LEU A 81 -15.89 -2.87 5.63
N GLN A 82 -15.72 -1.88 6.51
CA GLN A 82 -14.96 -1.98 7.76
C GLN A 82 -13.57 -2.60 7.53
N PRO A 83 -12.74 -1.99 6.66
CA PRO A 83 -11.39 -2.48 6.44
C PRO A 83 -10.58 -2.36 7.74
N LEU A 84 -9.61 -3.25 7.93
CA LEU A 84 -8.54 -3.02 8.90
C LEU A 84 -7.42 -2.25 8.19
N THR A 85 -7.22 -0.99 8.54
CA THR A 85 -6.17 -0.16 7.95
C THR A 85 -4.97 -0.03 8.88
N VAL A 86 -3.77 -0.12 8.31
CA VAL A 86 -2.54 -0.13 9.09
C VAL A 86 -1.52 0.79 8.46
N TYR A 87 -1.01 1.74 9.24
CA TYR A 87 0.10 2.58 8.85
C TYR A 87 1.41 1.80 8.95
N VAL A 88 2.13 1.68 7.84
CA VAL A 88 3.44 1.03 7.84
C VAL A 88 4.52 2.08 8.11
N ASN A 89 5.09 2.05 9.31
CA ASN A 89 6.16 2.94 9.73
C ASN A 89 7.53 2.30 9.48
N TYR A 90 8.42 3.03 8.82
CA TYR A 90 9.76 2.56 8.46
C TYR A 90 10.74 3.73 8.27
N THR A 91 12.04 3.41 8.25
CA THR A 91 13.08 4.30 7.72
C THR A 91 13.96 3.54 6.74
N GLY A 92 14.63 4.24 5.82
CA GLY A 92 15.65 3.62 5.00
C GLY A 92 15.72 4.24 3.62
N TRP A 93 15.77 3.37 2.61
CA TRP A 93 16.00 3.75 1.23
C TRP A 93 15.01 3.07 0.31
N ALA A 94 14.51 3.80 -0.68
CA ALA A 94 13.63 3.26 -1.73
C ALA A 94 13.96 3.92 -3.07
N TRP A 95 13.53 3.30 -4.17
CA TRP A 95 13.55 3.96 -5.48
C TRP A 95 12.45 5.03 -5.54
N GLY A 96 12.81 6.22 -6.00
CA GLY A 96 11.88 7.32 -6.22
C GLY A 96 12.37 8.24 -7.34
N CYS A 97 11.47 9.07 -7.85
CA CYS A 97 11.78 10.09 -8.83
C CYS A 97 11.45 11.47 -8.26
N THR A 98 12.38 12.39 -8.44
CA THR A 98 12.16 13.83 -8.29
C THR A 98 11.98 14.44 -9.69
N PRO A 99 11.58 15.73 -9.80
CA PRO A 99 11.55 16.40 -11.10
C PRO A 99 12.91 16.40 -11.84
N SER A 100 14.02 16.22 -11.13
CA SER A 100 15.37 16.30 -11.70
C SER A 100 16.05 14.94 -11.93
N ALA A 101 15.67 13.88 -11.22
CA ALA A 101 16.28 12.56 -11.38
C ALA A 101 15.45 11.42 -10.77
N CYS A 102 15.64 10.21 -11.28
CA CYS A 102 15.20 8.98 -10.63
C CYS A 102 16.40 8.28 -9.97
N GLY A 103 16.20 7.76 -8.77
CA GLY A 103 17.28 7.12 -8.02
C GLY A 103 16.85 6.57 -6.67
N VAL A 104 17.82 6.08 -5.91
CA VAL A 104 17.62 5.68 -4.52
C VAL A 104 17.54 6.93 -3.66
N ILE A 105 16.41 7.13 -2.99
CA ILE A 105 16.16 8.26 -2.10
C ILE A 105 15.93 7.77 -0.67
N ARG A 106 16.22 8.63 0.30
CA ARG A 106 15.90 8.37 1.71
C ARG A 106 14.39 8.47 1.90
N VAL A 107 13.82 7.50 2.61
CA VAL A 107 12.39 7.45 2.93
C VAL A 107 12.17 7.19 4.42
N GLY A 108 10.99 7.57 4.89
CA GLY A 108 10.63 7.51 6.30
C GLY A 108 11.16 8.70 7.09
N VAL A 109 10.40 9.13 8.11
CA VAL A 109 10.67 10.36 8.87
C VAL A 109 11.17 10.08 10.28
N VAL A 110 10.84 8.91 10.82
CA VAL A 110 11.21 8.45 12.18
C VAL A 110 12.12 7.24 12.03
N SER A 111 13.16 7.12 12.86
CA SER A 111 13.87 5.84 12.97
C SER A 111 12.96 4.91 13.76
N PRO A 112 12.29 3.92 13.16
CA PRO A 112 11.56 2.96 13.96
C PRO A 112 12.59 2.24 14.84
N ASP A 113 12.40 2.24 16.16
CA ASP A 113 13.18 1.40 17.08
C ASP A 113 12.82 -0.09 16.95
N ALA A 114 12.17 -0.47 15.84
CA ALA A 114 11.72 -1.82 15.59
C ALA A 114 12.86 -2.66 15.04
N GLU A 115 13.36 -3.56 15.89
CA GLU A 115 14.24 -4.66 15.46
C GLU A 115 13.47 -5.74 14.67
N PHE A 116 12.13 -5.74 14.73
CA PHE A 116 11.24 -6.73 14.12
C PHE A 116 9.83 -6.18 13.84
N PHE A 117 9.02 -6.91 13.05
CA PHE A 117 7.62 -6.57 12.77
C PHE A 117 6.79 -6.48 14.06
N LYS A 118 6.21 -5.32 14.35
CA LYS A 118 5.33 -5.11 15.51
C LYS A 118 4.07 -4.36 15.10
N TYR A 119 2.91 -4.98 15.29
CA TYR A 119 1.60 -4.31 15.21
C TYR A 119 1.28 -3.64 16.55
N ILE A 120 0.86 -2.38 16.47
CA ILE A 120 0.39 -1.60 17.62
C ILE A 120 -1.02 -1.12 17.26
N PRO A 121 -2.07 -1.55 17.98
CA PRO A 121 -3.41 -1.01 17.76
C PRO A 121 -3.42 0.48 18.08
N GLY A 122 -4.21 1.24 17.32
CA GLY A 122 -4.45 2.65 17.59
C GLY A 122 -5.35 2.81 18.80
N ASP A 123 -4.77 2.85 20.00
CA ASP A 123 -5.49 3.32 21.18
C ASP A 123 -5.42 4.86 21.26
N GLU A 124 -6.45 5.48 21.84
CA GLU A 124 -6.61 6.93 21.97
C GLU A 124 -5.33 7.60 22.54
N GLY A 125 -4.51 8.22 21.69
CA GLY A 125 -3.52 9.19 22.15
C GLY A 125 -2.27 9.41 21.29
N GLU A 126 -1.76 8.41 20.58
CA GLU A 126 -0.38 8.54 20.03
C GLU A 126 -0.14 8.00 18.62
N ILE A 127 -1.15 7.41 17.97
CA ILE A 127 -1.02 6.84 16.63
C ILE A 127 -1.91 7.60 15.65
N ASP A 128 -1.37 7.85 14.45
CA ASP A 128 -2.03 8.47 13.30
C ASP A 128 -3.53 8.14 13.25
N HIS A 129 -4.39 9.11 13.63
CA HIS A 129 -5.85 8.96 13.73
C HIS A 129 -6.55 8.58 12.42
N ALA A 130 -5.79 8.43 11.34
CA ALA A 130 -6.24 8.00 10.04
C ALA A 130 -6.22 6.48 9.82
N HIS A 131 -5.67 5.68 10.75
CA HIS A 131 -5.53 4.22 10.60
C HIS A 131 -5.83 3.47 11.91
N ASP A 132 -6.26 2.20 11.83
CA ASP A 132 -6.58 1.37 13.01
C ASP A 132 -5.34 0.93 13.81
N GLY A 133 -4.15 1.08 13.26
CA GLY A 133 -2.91 0.76 13.95
C GLY A 133 -1.67 1.03 13.12
N VAL A 134 -0.52 0.71 13.71
CA VAL A 134 0.80 0.87 13.09
C VAL A 134 1.52 -0.46 13.03
N VAL A 135 2.14 -0.75 11.90
CA VAL A 135 3.18 -1.76 11.78
C VAL A 135 4.53 -1.05 11.69
N ASN A 136 5.39 -1.28 12.67
CA ASN A 136 6.78 -0.86 12.57
C ASN A 136 7.59 -1.94 11.84
N LEU A 137 8.35 -1.54 10.83
CA LEU A 137 9.30 -2.38 10.12
C LEU A 137 10.74 -2.00 10.51
N PRO A 138 11.69 -2.95 10.42
CA PRO A 138 13.10 -2.63 10.50
C PRO A 138 13.51 -1.71 9.34
N LYS A 139 14.73 -1.15 9.45
CA LYS A 139 15.30 -0.30 8.41
C LYS A 139 15.28 -1.00 7.04
N ILE A 140 14.63 -0.38 6.07
CA ILE A 140 14.49 -0.93 4.72
C ILE A 140 15.64 -0.47 3.81
N THR A 141 15.91 -1.28 2.79
CA THR A 141 16.82 -0.93 1.69
C THR A 141 16.07 -0.93 0.38
N ALA A 142 16.55 -0.15 -0.58
CA ALA A 142 15.97 -0.15 -1.90
C ALA A 142 16.21 -1.52 -2.54
N SER A 143 15.16 -2.15 -3.06
CA SER A 143 15.33 -3.40 -3.80
C SER A 143 16.27 -3.18 -4.99
N PRO A 144 16.93 -4.22 -5.50
CA PRO A 144 17.60 -4.13 -6.81
C PRO A 144 16.63 -3.57 -7.87
N PRO A 145 17.11 -2.81 -8.86
CA PRO A 145 16.25 -2.37 -9.96
C PRO A 145 15.70 -3.61 -10.66
N ALA A 146 14.45 -3.55 -11.11
CA ALA A 146 13.85 -4.64 -11.86
C ALA A 146 14.72 -4.92 -13.10
N ARG A 147 15.39 -6.07 -13.12
CA ARG A 147 16.12 -6.53 -14.30
C ARG A 147 15.12 -7.28 -15.16
N TYR A 148 14.79 -6.74 -16.32
CA TYR A 148 14.11 -7.54 -17.34
C TYR A 148 15.03 -8.72 -17.67
N LEU A 149 14.55 -9.94 -17.45
CA LEU A 149 15.11 -11.11 -18.11
C LEU A 149 14.79 -10.94 -19.60
N VAL A 150 15.66 -10.27 -20.32
CA VAL A 150 15.66 -10.34 -21.78
C VAL A 150 15.98 -11.80 -22.10
N ARG A 151 14.97 -12.59 -22.46
CA ARG A 151 15.20 -13.86 -23.12
C ARG A 151 15.85 -13.51 -24.46
N THR A 152 17.16 -13.59 -24.54
CA THR A 152 17.84 -13.68 -25.83
C THR A 152 17.44 -15.04 -26.41
N ASN A 153 16.62 -15.01 -27.46
CA ASN A 153 16.46 -16.16 -28.36
C ASN A 153 17.78 -16.44 -29.08
#